data_AF-A0A256YNX8-F1
#
_entry.id   AF-A0A256YNX8-F1
#
_cell.length_a   1.000
_cell.length_b   1.000
_cell.length_c   1.000
_cell.angle_alpha   90.00
_cell.angle_beta   90.00
_cell.angle_gamma   90.00
#
_symmetry.space_group_name_H-M   'P 1'
#
loop_
_entity.id
_entity.type
_entity.pdbx_description
1 polymer ?
#
loop_
_entity_poly.entity_id
_entity_poly.type
_entity_poly.pdbx_seq_one_letter_code
_entity_poly.pdbx_strand_id
1 'polypeptide(L)'
;MKVKEKDFIEIDFTARTEQGKVFDTTQEKEAVKAGLPKAEYKPLQICVGEGYLLKGLDKALEDKEVGKGYEITLKPEEAFGKRKSELVKIIPLKIFHEKKINPYPGLPLALDNTIATVRAVSGGRVITDFNHPLAGKKIIYKIIIRKKIEKPEEKIRILLKRYLNTEKFEIKEKKIIVETKLDMPIKEAEKKIKELVGDYTLKVKEGKEEETKKKAKEKEEENHEETKSKEEKSGEKKEKGKLEKEKKGEKPKAETKVRKIKEKQ
;
A
#
# COMPACT_ATOMS: atom_id res chain seq x y z
N MET A 1 25.10 -24.53 -8.06
CA MET A 1 23.79 -24.37 -8.71
C MET A 1 23.63 -22.90 -9.08
N LYS A 2 23.25 -22.59 -10.33
CA LYS A 2 23.04 -21.21 -10.79
C LYS A 2 21.58 -20.80 -10.62
N VAL A 3 21.36 -19.52 -10.38
CA VAL A 3 20.04 -18.88 -10.27
C VAL A 3 19.56 -18.46 -11.66
N LYS A 4 18.28 -18.68 -11.94
CA LYS A 4 17.61 -18.25 -13.18
C LYS A 4 16.40 -17.37 -12.88
N GLU A 5 15.87 -16.71 -13.90
CA GLU A 5 14.58 -16.03 -13.83
C GLU A 5 13.50 -16.99 -13.29
N LYS A 6 12.58 -16.46 -12.47
CA LYS A 6 11.49 -17.20 -11.78
C LYS A 6 11.96 -18.17 -10.69
N ASP A 7 13.25 -18.24 -10.40
CA ASP A 7 13.74 -18.95 -9.22
C ASP A 7 13.44 -18.15 -7.95
N PHE A 8 13.05 -18.88 -6.91
CA PHE A 8 12.92 -18.31 -5.57
C PHE A 8 14.22 -18.52 -4.82
N ILE A 9 14.75 -17.45 -4.23
CA ILE A 9 16.01 -17.47 -3.51
C ILE A 9 15.90 -16.71 -2.19
N GLU A 10 16.75 -17.10 -1.25
CA GLU A 10 17.00 -16.34 -0.02
C GLU A 10 18.36 -15.66 -0.13
N ILE A 11 18.40 -14.34 0.09
CA ILE A 11 19.60 -13.53 -0.04
C ILE A 11 19.87 -12.74 1.24
N ASP A 12 21.15 -12.52 1.52
CA ASP A 12 21.58 -11.37 2.31
C ASP A 12 22.10 -10.29 1.39
N PHE A 13 21.92 -9.03 1.80
CA PHE A 13 22.60 -7.95 1.13
C PHE A 13 22.97 -6.81 2.08
N THR A 14 23.93 -6.00 1.63
CA THR A 14 24.23 -4.69 2.18
C THR A 14 24.40 -3.72 1.02
N ALA A 15 23.63 -2.63 1.04
CA ALA A 15 23.64 -1.59 0.02
C ALA A 15 24.33 -0.34 0.56
N ARG A 16 25.30 0.17 -0.20
CA ARG A 16 26.08 1.36 0.14
C ARG A 16 26.16 2.32 -1.05
N THR A 17 26.33 3.59 -0.74
CA THR A 17 26.68 4.61 -1.74
C THR A 17 28.16 4.51 -2.13
N GLU A 18 28.57 5.17 -3.22
CA GLU A 18 30.00 5.27 -3.60
C GLU A 18 30.88 5.87 -2.50
N GLN A 19 30.31 6.66 -1.59
CA GLN A 19 31.00 7.23 -0.43
C GLN A 19 31.12 6.25 0.75
N GLY A 20 30.73 4.99 0.57
CA GLY A 20 30.79 3.95 1.59
C GLY A 20 29.65 3.97 2.61
N LYS A 21 28.78 5.00 2.60
CA LYS A 21 27.62 5.06 3.50
C LYS A 21 26.64 3.95 3.19
N VAL A 22 26.44 3.04 4.14
CA VAL A 22 25.39 2.01 4.13
C VAL A 22 24.04 2.67 4.38
N PHE A 23 23.03 2.31 3.59
CA PHE A 23 21.67 2.84 3.74
C PHE A 23 20.59 1.75 3.80
N ASP A 24 20.93 0.51 3.44
CA ASP A 24 20.02 -0.64 3.50
C ASP A 24 20.83 -1.94 3.68
N THR A 25 20.31 -2.90 4.43
CA THR A 25 20.98 -4.17 4.71
C THR A 25 20.01 -5.19 5.32
N THR A 26 20.25 -6.48 5.09
CA THR A 26 19.57 -7.58 5.80
C THR A 26 20.31 -8.02 7.06
N GLN A 27 21.51 -7.49 7.30
CA GLN A 27 22.38 -7.91 8.40
C GLN A 27 22.32 -6.91 9.55
N GLU A 28 21.84 -7.37 10.70
CA GLU A 28 21.71 -6.56 11.92
C GLU A 28 23.03 -5.90 12.34
N LYS A 29 24.14 -6.65 12.28
CA LYS A 29 25.47 -6.14 12.63
C LYS A 29 25.89 -4.94 11.78
N GLU A 30 25.61 -4.97 10.48
CA GLU A 30 25.93 -3.86 9.57
C GLU A 30 24.97 -2.69 9.76
N ALA A 31 23.70 -2.97 10.07
CA ALA A 31 22.71 -1.95 10.37
C ALA A 31 23.08 -1.12 11.61
N VAL A 32 23.47 -1.79 12.69
CA VAL A 32 23.90 -1.13 13.94
C VAL A 32 25.14 -0.27 13.71
N LYS A 33 26.16 -0.78 13.00
CA LYS A 33 27.36 -0.01 12.65
C LYS A 33 27.05 1.24 11.82
N ALA A 34 26.07 1.14 10.94
CA ALA A 34 25.66 2.22 10.04
C ALA A 34 24.67 3.21 10.70
N GLY A 35 24.20 2.95 11.92
CA GLY A 35 23.20 3.77 12.60
C GLY A 35 21.81 3.72 11.95
N LEU A 36 21.46 2.58 11.33
CA LEU A 36 20.13 2.39 10.75
C LEU A 36 19.07 2.20 11.85
N PRO A 37 17.80 2.55 11.58
CA PRO A 37 16.72 2.42 12.56
C PRO A 37 16.55 0.98 13.03
N LYS A 38 16.17 0.79 14.29
CA LYS A 38 15.92 -0.56 14.82
C LYS A 38 14.75 -1.21 14.06
N ALA A 39 15.05 -2.30 13.38
CA ALA A 39 14.11 -3.09 12.60
C ALA A 39 14.46 -4.58 12.69
N GLU A 40 13.58 -5.44 12.20
CA GLU A 40 13.88 -6.87 12.08
C GLU A 40 14.74 -7.11 10.83
N TYR A 41 16.03 -7.34 11.05
CA TYR A 41 17.01 -7.61 9.99
C TYR A 41 17.13 -9.12 9.76
N LYS A 42 16.49 -9.60 8.70
CA LYS A 42 16.49 -11.01 8.30
C LYS A 42 16.77 -11.18 6.81
N PRO A 43 17.26 -12.36 6.39
CA PRO A 43 17.45 -12.66 4.98
C PRO A 43 16.19 -12.39 4.17
N LEU A 44 16.37 -11.82 3.00
CA LEU A 44 15.28 -11.46 2.11
C LEU A 44 14.98 -12.64 1.18
N GLN A 45 13.72 -13.07 1.13
CA GLN A 45 13.25 -14.09 0.20
C GLN A 45 12.55 -13.42 -0.97
N ILE A 46 12.98 -13.73 -2.19
CA ILE A 46 12.52 -13.08 -3.43
C ILE A 46 12.29 -14.10 -4.54
N CYS A 47 11.53 -13.69 -5.54
CA CYS A 47 11.48 -14.34 -6.85
C CYS A 47 12.27 -13.49 -7.85
N VAL A 48 13.27 -14.08 -8.52
CA VAL A 48 14.13 -13.37 -9.48
C VAL A 48 13.34 -13.01 -10.73
N GLY A 49 13.45 -11.75 -11.16
CA GLY A 49 12.75 -11.21 -12.33
C GLY A 49 11.35 -10.68 -12.04
N GLU A 50 10.85 -10.81 -10.81
CA GLU A 50 9.51 -10.36 -10.42
C GLU A 50 9.50 -8.96 -9.76
N GLY A 51 10.59 -8.19 -9.89
CA GLY A 51 10.62 -6.79 -9.44
C GLY A 51 10.61 -6.64 -7.91
N TYR A 52 11.16 -7.62 -7.20
CA TYR A 52 11.41 -7.53 -5.75
C TYR A 52 12.56 -6.57 -5.43
N LEU A 53 13.51 -6.45 -6.36
CA LEU A 53 14.71 -5.65 -6.24
C LEU A 53 14.75 -4.54 -7.29
N LEU A 54 15.74 -3.66 -7.18
CA LEU A 54 16.05 -2.69 -8.23
C LEU A 54 16.31 -3.42 -9.55
N LYS A 55 15.82 -2.87 -10.66
CA LYS A 55 15.86 -3.52 -11.98
C LYS A 55 17.26 -3.98 -12.39
N GLY A 56 18.30 -3.19 -12.11
CA GLY A 56 19.67 -3.61 -12.40
C GLY A 56 20.18 -4.72 -11.50
N LEU A 57 19.71 -4.74 -10.24
CA LEU A 57 20.08 -5.78 -9.29
C LEU A 57 19.45 -7.12 -9.62
N ASP A 58 18.16 -7.11 -9.95
CA ASP A 58 17.40 -8.32 -10.31
C ASP A 58 18.06 -9.02 -11.50
N LYS A 59 18.38 -8.26 -12.56
CA LYS A 59 19.13 -8.77 -13.72
C LYS A 59 20.53 -9.26 -13.38
N ALA A 60 21.23 -8.57 -12.48
CA ALA A 60 22.59 -8.95 -12.11
C ALA A 60 22.67 -10.24 -11.27
N LEU A 61 21.55 -10.73 -10.75
CA LEU A 61 21.45 -12.00 -10.03
C LEU A 61 21.27 -13.21 -10.95
N GLU A 62 20.85 -13.00 -12.20
CA GLU A 62 20.78 -14.08 -13.18
C GLU A 62 22.16 -14.70 -13.41
N ASP A 63 22.19 -16.03 -13.52
CA ASP A 63 23.38 -16.87 -13.68
C ASP A 63 24.40 -16.82 -12.53
N LYS A 64 24.10 -16.13 -11.42
CA LYS A 64 24.91 -16.17 -10.21
C LYS A 64 24.74 -17.50 -9.49
N GLU A 65 25.80 -17.97 -8.86
CA GLU A 65 25.81 -19.21 -8.11
C GLU A 65 25.33 -19.02 -6.66
N VAL A 66 24.49 -19.94 -6.22
CA VAL A 66 24.07 -20.09 -4.82
C VAL A 66 25.27 -20.40 -3.93
N GLY A 67 25.31 -19.80 -2.74
CA GLY A 67 26.37 -19.93 -1.73
C GLY A 67 27.52 -18.94 -1.88
N LYS A 68 27.57 -18.16 -2.97
CA LYS A 68 28.64 -17.19 -3.23
C LYS A 68 28.21 -15.76 -2.94
N GLY A 69 29.22 -14.95 -2.56
CA GLY A 69 29.10 -13.51 -2.40
C GLY A 69 29.47 -12.78 -3.69
N TYR A 70 28.72 -11.73 -4.01
CA TYR A 70 28.95 -10.87 -5.18
C TYR A 70 28.92 -9.41 -4.75
N GLU A 71 29.78 -8.61 -5.38
CA GLU A 71 29.69 -7.16 -5.33
C GLU A 71 29.19 -6.65 -6.68
N ILE A 72 28.06 -5.94 -6.67
CA ILE A 72 27.37 -5.47 -7.87
C ILE A 72 27.25 -3.95 -7.76
N THR A 73 27.81 -3.24 -8.74
CA THR A 73 27.70 -1.79 -8.81
C THR A 73 26.64 -1.42 -9.83
N LEU A 74 25.60 -0.71 -9.39
CA LEU A 74 24.50 -0.24 -10.21
C LEU A 74 24.71 1.22 -10.58
N LYS A 75 24.57 1.52 -11.86
CA LYS A 75 24.52 2.91 -12.32
C LYS A 75 23.21 3.58 -11.88
N PRO A 76 23.11 4.92 -11.90
CA PRO A 76 21.89 5.59 -11.47
C PRO A 76 20.64 5.10 -12.20
N GLU A 77 20.72 4.82 -13.50
CA GLU A 77 19.62 4.34 -14.35
C GLU A 77 19.10 2.96 -13.93
N GLU A 78 19.95 2.15 -13.31
CA GLU A 78 19.70 0.78 -12.87
C GLU A 78 19.24 0.71 -11.41
N ALA A 79 19.42 1.80 -10.66
CA ALA A 79 19.08 1.95 -9.25
C ALA A 79 17.93 2.95 -9.05
N PHE A 80 18.21 4.16 -8.54
CA PHE A 80 17.21 5.16 -8.15
C PHE A 80 16.90 6.20 -9.24
N GLY A 81 17.32 5.93 -10.47
CA GLY A 81 17.17 6.81 -11.63
C GLY A 81 18.23 7.91 -11.72
N LYS A 82 18.29 8.54 -12.89
CA LYS A 82 19.02 9.79 -13.10
C LYS A 82 18.35 10.90 -12.30
N ARG A 83 19.17 11.80 -11.76
CA ARG A 83 18.70 13.06 -11.20
C ARG A 83 18.16 13.94 -12.34
N LYS A 84 16.95 14.44 -12.19
CA LYS A 84 16.24 15.26 -13.18
C LYS A 84 16.29 16.72 -12.77
N SER A 85 16.74 17.59 -13.67
CA SER A 85 16.79 19.03 -13.42
C SER A 85 15.40 19.64 -13.29
N GLU A 86 14.39 19.10 -13.99
CA GLU A 86 13.00 19.58 -13.88
C GLU A 86 12.38 19.40 -12.48
N LEU A 87 12.94 18.49 -11.67
CA LEU A 87 12.52 18.23 -10.30
C LEU A 87 13.23 19.13 -9.29
N VAL A 88 14.13 20.01 -9.73
CA VAL A 88 14.73 21.05 -8.89
C VAL A 88 13.94 22.33 -9.09
N LYS A 89 13.29 22.80 -8.02
CA LYS A 89 12.44 23.99 -8.05
C LYS A 89 13.02 25.09 -7.18
N ILE A 90 12.70 26.32 -7.52
CA ILE A 90 13.01 27.50 -6.73
C ILE A 90 11.71 27.98 -6.10
N ILE A 91 11.66 28.01 -4.78
CA ILE A 91 10.49 28.40 -4.01
C ILE A 91 10.86 29.64 -3.19
N PRO A 92 10.04 30.71 -3.19
CA PRO A 92 10.27 31.88 -2.35
C PRO A 92 10.37 31.51 -0.87
N LEU A 93 11.36 32.08 -0.16
CA LEU A 93 11.58 31.83 1.27
C LEU A 93 10.34 32.17 2.12
N LYS A 94 9.59 33.20 1.71
CA LYS A 94 8.35 33.63 2.36
C LYS A 94 7.35 32.48 2.55
N ILE A 95 7.21 31.58 1.57
CA ILE A 95 6.28 30.43 1.63
C ILE A 95 6.67 29.47 2.77
N PHE A 96 7.96 29.31 3.03
CA PHE A 96 8.43 28.48 4.15
C PHE A 96 8.11 29.13 5.49
N HIS A 97 8.36 30.44 5.60
CA HIS A 97 8.08 31.19 6.83
C HIS A 97 6.57 31.26 7.14
N GLU A 98 5.71 31.40 6.13
CA GLU A 98 4.25 31.31 6.26
C GLU A 98 3.81 29.96 6.85
N LYS A 99 4.52 28.88 6.50
CA LYS A 99 4.35 27.53 7.07
C LYS A 99 5.14 27.29 8.36
N LYS A 100 5.77 28.32 8.94
CA LYS A 100 6.65 28.24 10.13
C LYS A 100 7.83 27.28 9.97
N ILE A 101 8.32 27.10 8.75
CA ILE A 101 9.49 26.28 8.42
C ILE A 101 10.69 27.20 8.27
N ASN A 102 11.79 26.88 8.95
CA ASN A 102 13.09 27.53 8.73
C ASN A 102 13.97 26.63 7.85
N PRO A 103 14.04 26.87 6.52
CA PRO A 103 14.75 25.98 5.61
C PRO A 103 16.27 26.12 5.76
N TYR A 104 16.98 24.99 5.73
CA TYR A 104 18.45 24.94 5.69
C TYR A 104 18.90 23.81 4.76
N PRO A 105 20.11 23.90 4.16
CA PRO A 105 20.62 22.85 3.27
C PRO A 105 20.60 21.46 3.91
N GLY A 106 20.06 20.48 3.19
CA GLY A 106 19.90 19.10 3.65
C GLY A 106 18.59 18.81 4.38
N LEU A 107 17.77 19.82 4.72
CA LEU A 107 16.48 19.62 5.37
C LEU A 107 15.53 18.83 4.46
N PRO A 108 15.06 17.64 4.86
CA PRO A 108 13.96 16.97 4.19
C PRO A 108 12.64 17.68 4.52
N LEU A 109 11.79 17.82 3.50
CA LEU A 109 10.50 18.49 3.56
C LEU A 109 9.44 17.57 2.97
N ALA A 110 8.26 17.55 3.57
CA ALA A 110 7.07 16.98 2.96
C ALA A 110 6.24 18.14 2.36
N LEU A 111 6.23 18.26 1.04
CA LEU A 111 5.49 19.27 0.29
C LEU A 111 4.51 18.57 -0.65
N ASP A 112 3.21 18.83 -0.48
CA ASP A 112 2.15 18.30 -1.34
C ASP A 112 2.28 16.79 -1.56
N ASN A 113 2.40 16.06 -0.44
CA ASN A 113 2.59 14.61 -0.39
C ASN A 113 3.87 14.09 -1.10
N THR A 114 4.79 14.97 -1.47
CA THR A 114 6.07 14.63 -2.08
C THR A 114 7.21 15.02 -1.14
N ILE A 115 8.20 14.14 -1.00
CA ILE A 115 9.41 14.46 -0.25
C ILE A 115 10.32 15.32 -1.13
N ALA A 116 10.77 16.44 -0.59
CA ALA A 116 11.78 17.31 -1.19
C ALA A 116 12.94 17.52 -0.23
N THR A 117 14.12 17.83 -0.75
CA THR A 117 15.29 18.20 0.06
C THR A 117 15.69 19.64 -0.25
N VAL A 118 15.92 20.46 0.77
CA VAL A 118 16.49 21.80 0.56
C VAL A 118 17.94 21.66 0.13
N ARG A 119 18.29 22.23 -1.03
CA ARG A 119 19.66 22.22 -1.55
C ARG A 119 20.45 23.44 -1.10
N ALA A 120 19.81 24.60 -1.13
CA ALA A 120 20.42 25.87 -0.77
C ALA A 120 19.35 26.90 -0.40
N VAL A 121 19.74 27.85 0.45
CA VAL A 121 18.93 29.02 0.80
C VAL A 121 19.79 30.24 0.54
N SER A 122 19.35 31.13 -0.35
CA SER A 122 20.10 32.34 -0.71
C SER A 122 19.18 33.41 -1.29
N GLY A 123 19.42 34.67 -0.93
CA GLY A 123 18.72 35.83 -1.53
C GLY A 123 17.19 35.75 -1.46
N GLY A 124 16.64 35.27 -0.35
CA GLY A 124 15.18 35.10 -0.18
C GLY A 124 14.57 33.97 -1.03
N ARG A 125 15.38 33.10 -1.62
CA ARG A 125 14.97 31.94 -2.42
C ARG A 125 15.49 30.66 -1.79
N VAL A 126 14.68 29.61 -1.88
CA VAL A 126 15.02 28.27 -1.43
C VAL A 126 15.04 27.37 -2.65
N ILE A 127 16.19 26.76 -2.92
CA ILE A 127 16.32 25.74 -3.97
C ILE A 127 15.93 24.41 -3.34
N THR A 128 14.85 23.82 -3.82
CA THR A 128 14.33 22.52 -3.37
C THR A 128 14.51 21.47 -4.45
N ASP A 129 14.79 20.24 -4.04
CA ASP A 129 15.01 19.11 -4.91
C ASP A 129 14.01 18.00 -4.60
N PHE A 130 13.15 17.71 -5.57
CA PHE A 130 12.10 16.68 -5.48
C PHE A 130 12.56 15.32 -6.06
N ASN A 131 13.83 15.18 -6.43
CA ASN A 131 14.37 13.88 -6.80
C ASN A 131 14.41 12.92 -5.60
N HIS A 132 14.45 11.62 -5.88
CA HIS A 132 14.78 10.63 -4.86
C HIS A 132 16.14 10.97 -4.20
N PRO A 133 16.33 10.84 -2.87
CA PRO A 133 17.58 11.23 -2.19
C PRO A 133 18.86 10.54 -2.71
N LEU A 134 18.70 9.39 -3.36
CA LEU A 134 19.77 8.61 -3.98
C LEU A 134 19.82 8.71 -5.51
N ALA A 135 18.97 9.54 -6.13
CA ALA A 135 18.97 9.74 -7.59
C ALA A 135 20.30 10.33 -8.07
N GLY A 136 20.79 9.84 -9.20
CA GLY A 136 22.08 10.24 -9.78
C GLY A 136 23.31 9.66 -9.09
N LYS A 137 23.16 8.87 -8.01
CA LYS A 137 24.28 8.20 -7.33
C LYS A 137 24.44 6.77 -7.82
N LYS A 138 25.67 6.27 -7.91
CA LYS A 138 25.86 4.81 -8.06
C LYS A 138 25.69 4.14 -6.71
N ILE A 139 25.17 2.92 -6.77
CA ILE A 139 24.87 2.11 -5.60
C ILE A 139 25.67 0.81 -5.70
N ILE A 140 26.33 0.44 -4.62
CA ILE A 140 27.11 -0.79 -4.52
C ILE A 140 26.35 -1.75 -3.61
N TYR A 141 26.00 -2.92 -4.14
CA TYR A 141 25.37 -4.01 -3.42
C TYR A 141 26.39 -5.12 -3.17
N LYS A 142 26.57 -5.49 -1.90
CA LYS A 142 27.23 -6.75 -1.53
C LYS A 142 26.13 -7.77 -1.22
N ILE A 143 26.00 -8.80 -2.06
CA ILE A 143 24.93 -9.82 -1.96
C ILE A 143 25.54 -11.18 -1.69
N ILE A 144 24.89 -11.98 -0.85
CA ILE A 144 25.16 -13.40 -0.71
C ILE A 144 23.87 -14.16 -0.98
N ILE A 145 23.89 -15.04 -1.97
CA ILE A 145 22.76 -15.92 -2.27
C ILE A 145 22.86 -17.11 -1.33
N ARG A 146 22.01 -17.20 -0.31
CA ARG A 146 22.09 -18.26 0.71
C ARG A 146 21.65 -19.62 0.17
N LYS A 147 20.44 -19.67 -0.35
CA LYS A 147 19.81 -20.91 -0.83
C LYS A 147 18.76 -20.63 -1.89
N LYS A 148 18.45 -21.65 -2.67
CA LYS A 148 17.29 -21.70 -3.54
C LYS A 148 16.11 -22.31 -2.78
N ILE A 149 14.92 -21.80 -3.01
CA ILE A 149 13.69 -22.21 -2.35
C ILE A 149 12.88 -23.04 -3.34
N GLU A 150 12.79 -24.34 -3.07
CA GLU A 150 12.15 -25.29 -3.99
C GLU A 150 10.76 -25.71 -3.54
N LYS A 151 10.52 -25.74 -2.22
CA LYS A 151 9.25 -26.19 -1.65
C LYS A 151 8.09 -25.28 -2.07
N PRO A 152 6.99 -25.83 -2.64
CA PRO A 152 5.84 -25.05 -3.06
C PRO A 152 5.23 -24.18 -1.95
N GLU A 153 5.17 -24.69 -0.72
CA GLU A 153 4.62 -23.97 0.43
C GLU A 153 5.42 -22.71 0.77
N GLU A 154 6.76 -22.78 0.68
CA GLU A 154 7.64 -21.64 0.92
C GLU A 154 7.51 -20.61 -0.22
N LYS A 155 7.44 -21.05 -1.47
CA LYS A 155 7.19 -20.17 -2.62
C LYS A 155 5.86 -19.43 -2.50
N ILE A 156 4.80 -20.15 -2.13
CA ILE A 156 3.48 -19.58 -1.85
C ILE A 156 3.58 -18.55 -0.74
N ARG A 157 4.24 -18.86 0.40
CA ARG A 157 4.43 -17.90 1.49
C ARG A 157 5.07 -16.59 1.01
N ILE A 158 6.10 -16.67 0.16
CA ILE A 158 6.79 -15.49 -0.39
C ILE A 158 5.84 -14.65 -1.24
N LEU A 159 5.08 -15.28 -2.13
CA LEU A 159 4.10 -14.60 -2.98
C LEU A 159 2.96 -13.98 -2.16
N LEU A 160 2.42 -14.70 -1.18
CA LEU A 160 1.36 -14.19 -0.31
C LEU A 160 1.85 -13.01 0.54
N LYS A 161 3.07 -13.08 1.06
CA LYS A 161 3.68 -11.96 1.78
C LYS A 161 3.85 -10.74 0.86
N ARG A 162 4.23 -10.95 -0.39
CA ARG A 162 4.40 -9.86 -1.37
C ARG A 162 3.09 -9.18 -1.75
N TYR A 163 2.08 -9.95 -2.14
CA TYR A 163 0.83 -9.41 -2.68
C TYR A 163 -0.21 -9.10 -1.61
N LEU A 164 -0.28 -9.94 -0.57
CA LEU A 164 -1.34 -9.90 0.44
C LEU A 164 -0.83 -9.52 1.84
N ASN A 165 0.47 -9.26 2.00
CA ASN A 165 1.12 -8.93 3.28
C ASN A 165 0.70 -9.87 4.43
N THR A 166 0.50 -11.16 4.13
CA THR A 166 0.05 -12.17 5.09
C THR A 166 0.98 -13.36 5.09
N GLU A 167 1.26 -13.87 6.29
CA GLU A 167 2.00 -15.11 6.51
C GLU A 167 1.07 -16.24 7.01
N LYS A 168 -0.21 -15.93 7.27
CA LYS A 168 -1.21 -16.86 7.79
C LYS A 168 -2.01 -17.45 6.62
N PHE A 169 -1.72 -18.70 6.31
CA PHE A 169 -2.46 -19.45 5.29
C PHE A 169 -2.49 -20.95 5.60
N GLU A 170 -3.50 -21.61 5.08
CA GLU A 170 -3.63 -23.08 5.08
C GLU A 170 -3.67 -23.56 3.63
N ILE A 171 -3.07 -24.72 3.34
CA ILE A 171 -3.20 -25.37 2.04
C ILE A 171 -4.00 -26.66 2.22
N LYS A 172 -5.11 -26.81 1.48
CA LYS A 172 -5.92 -28.03 1.42
C LYS A 172 -6.19 -28.37 -0.03
N GLU A 173 -5.72 -29.52 -0.52
CA GLU A 173 -6.01 -30.00 -1.89
C GLU A 173 -5.75 -28.93 -2.99
N LYS A 174 -4.57 -28.29 -2.97
CA LYS A 174 -4.21 -27.17 -3.87
C LYS A 174 -5.09 -25.90 -3.73
N LYS A 175 -5.94 -25.80 -2.72
CA LYS A 175 -6.62 -24.56 -2.32
C LYS A 175 -5.84 -23.89 -1.20
N ILE A 176 -5.41 -22.67 -1.45
CA ILE A 176 -4.74 -21.81 -0.48
C ILE A 176 -5.83 -20.97 0.19
N ILE A 177 -5.97 -21.14 1.49
CA ILE A 177 -6.94 -20.40 2.29
C ILE A 177 -6.18 -19.36 3.10
N VAL A 178 -6.43 -18.08 2.81
CA VAL A 178 -5.79 -16.95 3.49
C VAL A 178 -6.79 -16.20 4.35
N GLU A 179 -6.33 -15.67 5.47
CA GLU A 179 -7.06 -14.69 6.27
C GLU A 179 -6.50 -13.30 5.92
N THR A 180 -7.27 -12.52 5.17
CA THR A 180 -6.85 -11.17 4.74
C THR A 180 -8.07 -10.27 4.51
N LYS A 181 -7.84 -8.97 4.31
CA LYS A 181 -8.89 -7.97 4.10
C LYS A 181 -9.42 -8.02 2.65
N LEU A 182 -10.65 -7.55 2.46
CA LEU A 182 -11.38 -7.63 1.19
C LEU A 182 -10.80 -6.77 0.04
N ASP A 183 -9.89 -5.84 0.33
CA ASP A 183 -9.34 -4.87 -0.64
C ASP A 183 -7.93 -5.24 -1.16
N MET A 184 -7.51 -6.49 -0.97
CA MET A 184 -6.17 -6.95 -1.39
C MET A 184 -6.21 -7.50 -2.83
N PRO A 185 -5.10 -7.44 -3.59
CA PRO A 185 -5.03 -7.90 -4.99
C PRO A 185 -5.00 -9.43 -5.12
N ILE A 186 -6.07 -10.08 -4.67
CA ILE A 186 -6.24 -11.54 -4.60
C ILE A 186 -6.09 -12.21 -5.95
N LYS A 187 -6.69 -11.63 -7.00
CA LYS A 187 -6.63 -12.16 -8.38
C LYS A 187 -5.21 -12.14 -8.94
N GLU A 188 -4.45 -11.10 -8.65
CA GLU A 188 -3.06 -10.98 -9.09
C GLU A 188 -2.17 -12.01 -8.38
N ALA A 189 -2.36 -12.15 -7.06
CA ALA A 189 -1.67 -13.16 -6.26
C ALA A 189 -1.96 -14.57 -6.80
N GLU A 190 -3.23 -14.91 -7.06
CA GLU A 190 -3.61 -16.20 -7.61
C GLU A 190 -2.97 -16.45 -8.99
N LYS A 191 -3.01 -15.46 -9.88
CA LYS A 191 -2.39 -15.57 -11.21
C LYS A 191 -0.88 -15.86 -11.10
N LYS A 192 -0.19 -15.15 -10.21
CA LYS A 192 1.26 -15.31 -10.01
C LYS A 192 1.62 -16.63 -9.36
N ILE A 193 0.81 -17.12 -8.43
CA ILE A 193 0.98 -18.46 -7.85
C ILE A 193 0.78 -19.53 -8.92
N LYS A 194 -0.24 -19.41 -9.77
CA LYS A 194 -0.46 -20.29 -10.92
C LYS A 194 0.73 -20.33 -11.88
N GLU A 195 1.27 -19.16 -12.19
CA GLU A 195 2.42 -19.02 -13.09
C GLU A 195 3.72 -19.61 -12.50
N LEU A 196 3.99 -19.38 -11.21
CA LEU A 196 5.32 -19.61 -10.61
C LEU A 196 5.43 -20.89 -9.77
N VAL A 197 4.30 -21.42 -9.29
CA VAL A 197 4.26 -22.57 -8.37
C VAL A 197 3.42 -23.73 -8.93
N GLY A 198 2.35 -23.41 -9.67
CA GLY A 198 1.46 -24.39 -10.32
C GLY A 198 -0.01 -24.14 -10.00
N ASP A 199 -0.91 -25.04 -10.42
CA ASP A 199 -2.38 -24.88 -10.31
C ASP A 199 -2.91 -24.88 -8.87
N TYR A 200 -2.69 -23.77 -8.17
CA TYR A 200 -3.31 -23.47 -6.88
C TYR A 200 -4.41 -22.43 -7.06
N THR A 201 -5.45 -22.54 -6.23
CA THR A 201 -6.54 -21.55 -6.17
C THR A 201 -6.49 -20.84 -4.84
N LEU A 202 -6.77 -19.53 -4.84
CA LEU A 202 -6.75 -18.73 -3.63
C LEU A 202 -8.18 -18.48 -3.14
N LYS A 203 -8.44 -18.75 -1.87
CA LYS A 203 -9.70 -18.43 -1.19
C LYS A 203 -9.43 -17.59 0.04
N VAL A 204 -10.25 -16.58 0.26
CA VAL A 204 -10.21 -15.79 1.49
C VAL A 204 -11.20 -16.40 2.47
N LYS A 205 -10.76 -16.71 3.69
CA LYS A 205 -11.66 -16.90 4.84
C LYS A 205 -12.12 -15.50 5.22
N GLU A 206 -13.38 -15.18 4.95
CA GLU A 206 -14.02 -13.98 5.52
C GLU A 206 -13.86 -14.08 7.05
N GLY A 207 -13.17 -13.11 7.65
CA GLY A 207 -13.05 -13.03 9.10
C GLY A 207 -14.44 -12.92 9.72
N LYS A 208 -14.61 -13.46 10.94
CA LYS A 208 -15.88 -13.55 11.70
C LYS A 208 -16.74 -12.28 11.77
N GLU A 209 -16.22 -11.10 11.41
CA GLU A 209 -17.00 -9.87 11.32
C GLU A 209 -18.07 -9.89 10.21
N GLU A 210 -17.84 -10.60 9.10
CA GLU A 210 -18.82 -10.71 8.02
C GLU A 210 -19.90 -11.77 8.28
N GLU A 211 -19.65 -12.82 9.06
CA GLU A 211 -20.74 -13.71 9.52
C GLU A 211 -21.72 -12.96 10.43
N THR A 212 -21.25 -12.04 11.28
CA THR A 212 -22.12 -11.16 12.06
C THR A 212 -22.86 -10.14 11.19
N LYS A 213 -22.24 -9.59 10.14
CA LYS A 213 -22.92 -8.64 9.23
C LYS A 213 -23.87 -9.30 8.23
N LYS A 214 -23.55 -10.50 7.73
CA LYS A 214 -24.45 -11.32 6.89
C LYS A 214 -25.61 -11.85 7.72
N LYS A 215 -25.38 -12.39 8.93
CA LYS A 215 -26.47 -12.77 9.85
C LYS A 215 -27.30 -11.58 10.34
N ALA A 216 -26.71 -10.38 10.46
CA ALA A 216 -27.47 -9.17 10.79
C ALA A 216 -28.34 -8.71 9.61
N LYS A 217 -27.82 -8.75 8.37
CA LYS A 217 -28.59 -8.44 7.16
C LYS A 217 -29.69 -9.46 6.88
N GLU A 218 -29.41 -10.75 7.04
CA GLU A 218 -30.42 -11.82 6.91
C GLU A 218 -31.51 -11.69 7.99
N LYS A 219 -31.16 -11.31 9.23
CA LYS A 219 -32.15 -11.01 10.28
C LYS A 219 -32.94 -9.72 10.06
N GLU A 220 -32.36 -8.72 9.39
CA GLU A 220 -33.08 -7.51 8.99
C GLU A 220 -34.04 -7.77 7.83
N GLU A 221 -33.68 -8.64 6.88
CA GLU A 221 -34.56 -9.06 5.79
C GLU A 221 -35.71 -9.98 6.27
N GLU A 222 -35.44 -10.94 7.16
CA GLU A 222 -36.50 -11.77 7.78
C GLU A 222 -37.48 -10.92 8.64
N ASN A 223 -36.99 -9.93 9.39
CA ASN A 223 -37.86 -9.02 10.15
C ASN A 223 -38.70 -8.10 9.24
N HIS A 224 -38.22 -7.78 8.04
CA HIS A 224 -38.96 -6.97 7.07
C HIS A 224 -40.06 -7.76 6.34
N GLU A 225 -39.90 -9.08 6.18
CA GLU A 225 -40.96 -9.98 5.69
C GLU A 225 -42.01 -10.32 6.77
N GLU A 226 -41.61 -10.45 8.05
CA GLU A 226 -42.57 -10.62 9.16
C GLU A 226 -43.40 -9.36 9.45
N THR A 227 -42.89 -8.16 9.17
CA THR A 227 -43.65 -6.91 9.34
C THR A 227 -44.63 -6.67 8.19
N LYS A 228 -44.27 -7.00 6.94
CA LYS A 228 -45.20 -6.94 5.80
C LYS A 228 -46.36 -7.94 5.91
N SER A 229 -46.10 -9.15 6.40
CA SER A 229 -47.14 -10.17 6.60
C SER A 229 -48.07 -9.90 7.80
N LYS A 230 -47.68 -9.02 8.74
CA LYS A 230 -48.55 -8.53 9.83
C LYS A 230 -49.36 -7.28 9.46
N GLU A 231 -48.87 -6.43 8.56
CA GLU A 231 -49.65 -5.27 8.08
C GLU A 231 -50.79 -5.68 7.13
N GLU A 232 -50.60 -6.70 6.27
CA GLU A 232 -51.66 -7.21 5.39
C GLU A 232 -52.83 -7.89 6.14
N LYS A 233 -52.60 -8.43 7.35
CA LYS A 233 -53.67 -8.98 8.21
C LYS A 233 -54.40 -7.94 9.06
N SER A 234 -53.97 -6.68 9.04
CA SER A 234 -54.61 -5.58 9.80
C SER A 234 -55.44 -4.62 8.94
N GLY A 235 -55.33 -4.71 7.61
CA GLY A 235 -56.07 -3.89 6.64
C GLY A 235 -57.53 -4.32 6.40
N GLU A 236 -57.90 -5.56 6.74
CA GLU A 236 -59.23 -6.12 6.41
C GLU A 236 -60.32 -5.89 7.48
N LYS A 237 -60.05 -5.07 8.52
CA LYS A 237 -61.00 -4.80 9.61
C LYS A 237 -61.39 -3.34 9.83
N LYS A 238 -61.04 -2.41 8.93
CA LYS A 238 -61.38 -0.98 9.06
C LYS A 238 -62.16 -0.37 7.89
N GLU A 239 -62.75 -1.19 7.02
CA GLU A 239 -63.62 -0.72 5.93
C GLU A 239 -65.11 -1.08 6.18
N LYS A 240 -65.58 -0.80 7.40
CA LYS A 240 -67.01 -0.64 7.70
C LYS A 240 -67.17 0.50 8.71
N GLY A 241 -67.17 1.74 8.20
CA GLY A 241 -67.47 2.89 9.03
C GLY A 241 -67.16 4.22 8.36
N LYS A 242 -68.14 4.76 7.64
CA LYS A 242 -68.29 6.17 7.20
C LYS A 242 -67.36 6.55 6.02
N LEU A 243 -67.79 6.71 4.76
CA LEU A 243 -69.02 7.29 4.21
C LEU A 243 -69.59 8.40 5.09
N GLU A 244 -69.01 9.59 4.98
CA GLU A 244 -69.79 10.80 4.73
C GLU A 244 -68.88 11.97 4.31
N LYS A 245 -69.21 12.52 3.14
CA LYS A 245 -69.03 13.91 2.71
C LYS A 245 -67.65 14.32 2.18
N GLU A 246 -67.49 14.01 0.90
CA GLU A 246 -67.11 15.02 -0.11
C GLU A 246 -67.78 16.38 0.16
N LYS A 247 -67.03 17.47 0.05
CA LYS A 247 -67.15 18.38 -1.11
C LYS A 247 -66.29 19.64 -0.92
N LYS A 248 -65.50 19.90 -1.97
CA LYS A 248 -65.03 21.22 -2.47
C LYS A 248 -64.08 21.97 -1.52
N GLY A 249 -62.98 22.56 -1.97
CA GLY A 249 -62.64 23.13 -3.27
C GLY A 249 -62.00 24.49 -3.00
N GLU A 250 -60.96 24.81 -3.79
CA GLU A 250 -60.36 26.14 -3.99
C GLU A 250 -59.33 26.71 -2.98
N LYS A 251 -58.15 27.02 -3.55
CA LYS A 251 -57.14 28.06 -3.19
C LYS A 251 -57.83 29.45 -3.10
N PRO A 252 -57.23 30.57 -2.57
CA PRO A 252 -55.83 30.99 -2.72
C PRO A 252 -55.21 31.95 -1.64
N LYS A 253 -53.93 32.30 -1.88
CA LYS A 253 -53.17 33.56 -1.58
C LYS A 253 -53.41 34.39 -0.31
N ALA A 254 -52.32 34.75 0.37
CA ALA A 254 -51.83 36.10 0.74
C ALA A 254 -50.96 36.00 2.02
N GLU A 255 -49.66 36.30 2.00
CA GLU A 255 -49.02 37.63 2.08
C GLU A 255 -48.85 38.14 3.54
N THR A 256 -47.62 38.60 3.81
CA THR A 256 -47.23 39.75 4.68
C THR A 256 -46.54 39.53 6.05
N LYS A 257 -45.35 40.17 6.12
CA LYS A 257 -44.72 40.97 7.20
C LYS A 257 -44.14 40.27 8.43
N VAL A 258 -42.80 40.22 8.54
CA VAL A 258 -41.85 41.25 9.08
C VAL A 258 -41.71 41.16 10.60
N ARG A 259 -40.46 40.94 11.06
CA ARG A 259 -39.76 41.86 11.97
C ARG A 259 -38.24 41.56 12.02
N LYS A 260 -37.47 42.56 11.59
CA LYS A 260 -36.06 42.81 11.93
C LYS A 260 -35.95 43.22 13.40
N ILE A 261 -34.89 42.77 14.08
CA ILE A 261 -34.00 43.52 15.01
C ILE A 261 -32.68 42.72 14.97
N LYS A 262 -31.56 43.09 14.33
CA LYS A 262 -30.65 44.26 14.36
C LYS A 262 -29.78 44.34 15.63
N GLU A 263 -28.48 44.11 15.41
CA GLU A 263 -27.29 44.70 16.08
C GLU A 263 -27.03 44.29 17.55
N LYS A 264 -25.78 44.09 18.00
CA LYS A 264 -24.55 44.83 17.69
C LYS A 264 -23.31 44.11 18.28
N GLN A 265 -22.16 44.40 17.67
CA GLN A 265 -20.75 44.12 18.03
C GLN A 265 -20.18 42.76 17.62
#